data_AF-X1BPR6-F1
#
_entry.id   AF-X1BPR6-F1
#
_cell.length_a   1.000
_cell.length_b   1.000
_cell.length_c   1.000
_cell.angle_alpha   90.00
_cell.angle_beta   90.00
_cell.angle_gamma   90.00
#
_symmetry.space_group_name_H-M   'P 1'
#
loop_
_entity.id
_entity.type
_entity.pdbx_description
1 polymer ?
#
loop_
_entity_poly.entity_id
_entity_poly.type
_entity_poly.pdbx_seq_one_letter_code
_entity_poly.pdbx_strand_id
1 'polypeptide(L)'
;GKSPALAKHLRQKLETQFGREYAEFLLLMGAIRKKLLSQAHEPEAHKGLFNKLIDSNILNLIHAGKKEDINALLYNILGKGYRFEELL
;
A
#
# COMPACT_ATOMS: atom_id res chain seq x y z
N GLY A 1 -3.31 -13.04 12.19
CA GLY A 1 -4.78 -12.97 12.05
C GLY A 1 -5.18 -11.52 11.83
N LYS A 2 -6.19 -11.14 11.05
CA LYS A 2 -7.43 -11.83 10.64
C LYS A 2 -7.50 -11.96 9.10
N SER A 3 -7.75 -13.17 8.62
CA SER A 3 -8.09 -13.57 7.24
C SER A 3 -7.05 -13.34 6.10
N PRO A 4 -5.87 -13.98 6.14
CA PRO A 4 -4.95 -14.04 5.00
C PRO A 4 -5.56 -14.69 3.73
N ALA A 5 -6.53 -15.58 3.89
CA ALA A 5 -7.26 -16.18 2.77
C ALA A 5 -8.13 -15.17 1.99
N LEU A 6 -8.68 -14.16 2.67
CA LEU A 6 -9.54 -13.15 2.08
C LEU A 6 -8.73 -12.11 1.29
N ALA A 7 -7.53 -11.76 1.78
CA ALA A 7 -6.58 -10.95 1.04
C ALA A 7 -6.12 -11.62 -0.26
N LYS A 8 -5.91 -12.95 -0.24
CA LYS A 8 -5.53 -13.72 -1.43
C LYS A 8 -6.67 -13.80 -2.46
N HIS A 9 -7.89 -14.01 -1.99
CA HIS A 9 -9.08 -14.10 -2.84
C HIS A 9 -9.46 -12.75 -3.46
N LEU A 10 -9.34 -11.67 -2.69
CA LEU A 10 -9.53 -10.31 -3.19
C LEU A 10 -8.43 -9.96 -4.19
N ARG A 11 -7.17 -10.29 -3.91
CA ARG A 11 -6.04 -10.09 -4.81
C ARG A 11 -6.26 -10.74 -6.18
N GLN A 12 -6.69 -12.00 -6.24
CA GLN A 12 -6.92 -12.68 -7.51
C GLN A 12 -8.12 -12.11 -8.29
N LYS A 13 -9.21 -11.72 -7.60
CA LYS A 13 -10.33 -11.04 -8.27
C LYS A 13 -9.95 -9.65 -8.75
N LEU A 14 -9.10 -8.95 -8.01
CA LEU A 14 -8.58 -7.63 -8.37
C LEU A 14 -7.61 -7.73 -9.55
N GLU A 15 -6.72 -8.72 -9.59
CA GLU A 15 -5.77 -8.93 -10.70
C GLU A 15 -6.48 -9.17 -12.05
N THR A 16 -7.70 -9.72 -12.05
CA THR A 16 -8.49 -9.93 -13.27
C THR A 16 -9.31 -8.70 -13.68
N GLN A 17 -9.69 -7.83 -12.74
CA GLN A 17 -10.52 -6.64 -13.00
C GLN A 17 -9.73 -5.33 -13.07
N PHE A 18 -8.56 -5.28 -12.47
CA PHE A 18 -7.76 -4.07 -12.30
C PHE A 18 -6.38 -4.30 -12.89
N GLY A 19 -5.90 -3.34 -13.70
CA GLY A 19 -4.74 -3.49 -14.56
C GLY A 19 -3.41 -3.56 -13.83
N ARG A 20 -2.32 -3.34 -14.57
CA ARG A 20 -0.94 -3.39 -14.06
C ARG A 20 -0.73 -2.46 -12.84
N GLU A 21 -1.47 -1.35 -12.76
CA GLU A 21 -1.43 -0.43 -11.62
C GLU A 21 -1.81 -1.11 -10.28
N TYR A 22 -2.70 -2.09 -10.30
CA TYR A 22 -3.10 -2.80 -9.09
C TYR A 22 -2.02 -3.76 -8.61
N ALA A 23 -1.28 -4.38 -9.53
CA ALA A 23 -0.15 -5.23 -9.19
C ALA A 23 0.96 -4.42 -8.50
N GLU A 24 1.31 -3.24 -9.02
CA GLU A 24 2.27 -2.33 -8.39
C GLU A 24 1.78 -1.84 -7.03
N PHE A 25 0.50 -1.48 -6.92
CA PHE A 25 -0.10 -1.09 -5.64
C PHE A 25 -0.02 -2.22 -4.59
N LEU A 26 -0.30 -3.46 -4.98
CA LEU A 26 -0.22 -4.61 -4.08
C LEU A 26 1.21 -4.90 -3.63
N LEU A 27 2.19 -4.75 -4.52
CA LEU A 27 3.62 -4.87 -4.18
C LEU A 27 4.01 -3.79 -3.16
N LEU A 28 3.65 -2.54 -3.44
CA LEU A 28 3.89 -1.41 -2.55
C LEU A 28 3.29 -1.64 -1.16
N MET A 29 2.02 -2.04 -1.10
CA MET A 29 1.31 -2.34 0.16
C MET A 29 1.97 -3.49 0.93
N GLY A 30 2.48 -4.51 0.24
CA GLY A 30 3.23 -5.60 0.83
C GLY A 30 4.54 -5.12 1.48
N ALA A 31 5.30 -4.28 0.78
CA ALA A 31 6.54 -3.71 1.26
C ALA A 31 6.32 -2.78 2.46
N ILE A 32 5.32 -1.89 2.38
CA ILE A 32 4.92 -0.99 3.47
C ILE A 32 4.61 -1.82 4.71
N ARG A 33 3.78 -2.86 4.57
CA ARG A 33 3.40 -3.73 5.68
C ARG A 33 4.61 -4.38 6.36
N LYS A 34 5.57 -4.86 5.56
CA LYS A 34 6.79 -5.48 6.08
C LYS A 34 7.65 -4.47 6.85
N LYS A 35 7.83 -3.26 6.31
CA LYS A 35 8.57 -2.16 6.95
C LYS A 35 7.89 -1.70 8.24
N LEU A 36 6.56 -1.56 8.23
CA LEU A 36 5.77 -1.19 9.40
C LEU A 36 5.85 -2.24 10.52
N LEU A 37 5.67 -3.51 10.18
CA LEU A 37 5.80 -4.63 11.13
C LEU A 37 7.21 -4.70 11.76
N SER A 38 8.23 -4.31 11.02
CA SER A 38 9.60 -4.25 11.55
C SER A 38 9.87 -3.03 12.43
N GLN A 39 9.15 -1.92 12.26
CA GLN A 39 9.42 -0.68 12.99
C GLN A 39 8.51 -0.42 14.19
N ALA A 40 7.29 -0.96 14.22
CA ALA A 40 6.33 -0.61 15.27
C ALA A 40 5.62 -1.84 15.83
N HIS A 41 5.56 -1.91 17.16
CA HIS A 41 5.00 -3.01 17.96
C HIS A 41 3.46 -2.92 18.09
N GLU A 42 2.80 -1.97 17.42
CA GLU A 42 1.38 -1.66 17.59
C GLU A 42 0.56 -1.87 16.30
N PRO A 43 0.09 -3.11 16.04
CA PRO A 43 -0.61 -3.47 14.81
C PRO A 43 -1.98 -2.77 14.61
N GLU A 44 -2.54 -2.15 15.65
CA GLU A 44 -3.83 -1.45 15.56
C GLU A 44 -3.74 -0.07 14.91
N ALA A 45 -2.71 0.73 15.22
CA ALA A 45 -2.50 2.05 14.61
C ALA A 45 -2.28 1.95 13.09
N HIS A 46 -1.72 0.84 12.62
CA HIS A 46 -1.35 0.62 11.23
C HIS A 46 -2.56 0.38 10.33
N LYS A 47 -3.61 -0.28 10.83
CA LYS A 47 -4.84 -0.49 10.05
C LYS A 47 -5.48 0.82 9.61
N GLY A 48 -5.50 1.82 10.48
CA GLY A 48 -6.04 3.15 10.16
C GLY A 48 -5.25 3.84 9.03
N LEU A 49 -3.92 3.73 9.07
CA LEU A 49 -3.05 4.28 8.02
C LEU A 49 -3.25 3.59 6.67
N PHE A 50 -3.34 2.26 6.66
CA PHE A 50 -3.63 1.51 5.45
C PHE A 50 -4.99 1.85 4.86
N ASN A 51 -6.02 2.00 5.71
CA ASN A 51 -7.34 2.38 5.24
C ASN A 51 -7.33 3.78 4.62
N LYS A 52 -6.64 4.76 5.23
CA LYS A 52 -6.43 6.09 4.65
C LYS A 52 -5.71 6.05 3.30
N LEU A 53 -4.73 5.17 3.15
CA LEU A 53 -3.99 4.98 1.90
C LEU A 53 -4.86 4.42 0.79
N ILE A 54 -5.70 3.42 1.09
CA ILE A 54 -6.64 2.82 0.14
C ILE A 54 -7.74 3.81 -0.24
N ASP A 55 -8.22 4.60 0.73
CA ASP A 55 -9.20 5.67 0.52
C ASP A 55 -8.61 6.86 -0.27
N SER A 56 -7.29 6.96 -0.29
CA SER A 56 -6.58 7.97 -1.07
C SER A 56 -6.47 7.58 -2.55
N ASN A 57 -6.24 8.57 -3.41
CA ASN A 57 -6.07 8.41 -4.86
C ASN A 57 -4.75 7.73 -5.29
N ILE A 58 -4.14 6.88 -4.45
CA ILE A 58 -2.83 6.28 -4.71
C ILE A 58 -2.82 5.38 -5.95
N LEU A 59 -3.93 4.68 -6.23
CA LEU A 59 -4.10 3.88 -7.44
C LEU A 59 -4.00 4.73 -8.71
N ASN A 60 -4.58 5.92 -8.69
CA ASN A 60 -4.56 6.86 -9.80
C ASN A 60 -3.14 7.43 -10.00
N LEU A 61 -2.42 7.68 -8.91
CA LEU A 61 -1.02 8.12 -8.97
C LEU A 61 -0.08 7.04 -9.52
N ILE A 62 -0.29 5.77 -9.14
CA ILE A 62 0.45 4.62 -9.67
C ILE A 62 0.15 4.44 -11.16
N HIS A 63 -1.11 4.51 -11.55
CA HIS A 63 -1.51 4.45 -12.95
C HIS A 63 -0.89 5.58 -13.78
N ALA A 64 -0.84 6.80 -13.22
CA ALA A 64 -0.19 7.95 -13.83
C ALA A 64 1.35 7.90 -13.78
N GLY A 65 1.95 6.90 -13.12
CA GLY A 65 3.41 6.78 -12.95
C GLY A 65 4.04 7.91 -12.12
N LYS A 66 3.25 8.65 -11.35
CA LYS A 66 3.70 9.83 -10.60
C LYS A 66 4.33 9.45 -9.26
N LYS A 67 5.54 8.90 -9.33
CA LYS A 67 6.31 8.44 -8.15
C LYS A 67 6.50 9.51 -7.08
N GLU A 68 6.67 10.78 -7.48
CA GLU A 68 6.82 11.91 -6.56
C GLU A 68 5.56 12.18 -5.74
N ASP A 69 4.40 12.22 -6.38
CA ASP A 69 3.11 12.34 -5.68
C ASP A 69 2.85 11.14 -4.76
N ILE A 70 3.22 9.93 -5.20
CA ILE A 70 3.11 8.73 -4.37
C ILE A 70 3.99 8.89 -3.12
N ASN A 71 5.24 9.35 -3.27
CA ASN A 71 6.14 9.62 -2.15
C ASN A 71 5.57 10.67 -1.19
N ALA A 72 5.00 11.76 -1.71
CA ALA A 72 4.39 12.81 -0.89
C ALA A 72 3.18 12.27 -0.11
N LEU A 73 2.34 11.46 -0.76
CA LEU A 73 1.17 10.84 -0.14
C LEU A 73 1.56 9.82 0.94
N LEU A 74 2.56 8.98 0.65
CA LEU A 74 3.15 8.05 1.61
C LEU A 74 3.73 8.80 2.80
N TYR A 75 4.46 9.90 2.57
CA TYR A 75 5.01 10.73 3.64
C TYR A 75 3.92 11.36 4.50
N ASN A 76 2.84 11.86 3.89
CA ASN A 76 1.75 12.51 4.64
C ASN A 76 0.97 11.51 5.50
N ILE A 77 0.78 10.28 5.02
CA ILE A 77 -0.02 9.26 5.71
C ILE A 77 0.83 8.44 6.69
N LEU A 78 1.96 7.92 6.23
CA LEU A 78 2.82 6.99 6.98
C LEU A 78 3.98 7.69 7.70
N GLY A 79 4.31 8.92 7.29
CA GLY A 79 5.43 9.67 7.84
C GLY A 79 6.76 9.44 7.11
N LYS A 80 7.83 9.95 7.73
CA LYS A 80 9.20 9.86 7.20
C LYS A 80 9.67 8.40 7.07
N GLY A 81 10.25 8.08 5.90
CA GLY A 81 10.87 6.77 5.63
C GLY A 81 10.09 5.85 4.68
N TYR A 82 8.91 6.26 4.21
CA TYR A 82 8.14 5.52 3.21
C TYR A 82 8.28 6.17 1.84
N ARG A 83 9.19 5.64 1.02
CA ARG A 83 9.42 6.06 -0.36
C ARG A 83 9.17 4.89 -1.30
N PHE A 84 8.47 5.15 -2.38
CA PHE A 84 8.15 4.20 -3.43
C PHE A 84 9.40 3.47 -3.94
N GLU A 85 10.49 4.19 -4.20
CA GLU A 85 11.78 3.64 -4.64
C GLU A 85 12.47 2.74 -3.62
N GLU A 86 12.16 2.90 -2.33
CA GLU A 86 12.72 2.05 -1.26
C GLU A 86 11.87 0.80 -1.00
N LEU A 87 10.70 0.74 -1.62
CA LEU A 87 9.67 -0.26 -1.35
C LEU A 87 9.40 -1.17 -2.56
N LEU A 88 9.81 -0.77 -3.77
CA LEU A 88 9.63 -1.48 -5.04
C LEU A 88 10.97 -1.83 -5.69
#